data_AF-A0A8T3M2W8-F1
#
_entry.id   AF-A0A8T3M2W8-F1
#
_cell.length_a   1.000
_cell.length_b   1.000
_cell.length_c   1.000
_cell.angle_alpha   90.00
_cell.angle_beta   90.00
_cell.angle_gamma   90.00
#
_symmetry.space_group_name_H-M   'P 1'
#
loop_
_entity.id
_entity.type
_entity.pdbx_description
1 polymer ?
#
loop_
_entity_poly.entity_id
_entity_poly.type
_entity_poly.pdbx_seq_one_letter_code
_entity_poly.pdbx_strand_id
1 'polypeptide(L)'
;PALDLWRMAGLLHDFDYERYPETHPIRGAEELRALRYPESIVEAVLGHGDHTGMPRTTDLARTVYACDEMSGFVMAVAYVRPNRSLDEVDLRAVTRKMKDKGFARQVPRGQLTKGAEELGVPLDEHVANVIEGLKTVRHDLGL
;
A
#
# COMPACT_ATOMS: atom_id res chain seq x y z
N PRO A 1 -20.91 6.30 -0.25
CA PRO A 1 -20.94 4.91 0.25
C PRO A 1 -19.74 4.07 -0.19
N ALA A 2 -19.44 3.98 -1.49
CA ALA A 2 -18.27 3.21 -1.96
C ALA A 2 -16.96 3.89 -1.52
N LEU A 3 -16.74 5.16 -1.87
CA LEU A 3 -15.48 5.88 -1.59
C LEU A 3 -15.09 5.89 -0.10
N ASP A 4 -16.07 6.02 0.80
CA ASP A 4 -15.82 6.02 2.24
C ASP A 4 -15.24 4.68 2.71
N LEU A 5 -15.71 3.56 2.14
CA LEU A 5 -15.20 2.21 2.43
C LEU A 5 -13.73 2.08 2.04
N TRP A 6 -13.37 2.53 0.83
CA TRP A 6 -12.00 2.50 0.33
C TRP A 6 -11.06 3.35 1.19
N ARG A 7 -11.50 4.55 1.58
CA ARG A 7 -10.75 5.44 2.47
C ARG A 7 -10.55 4.83 3.85
N MET A 8 -11.59 4.22 4.42
CA MET A 8 -11.48 3.54 5.72
C MET A 8 -10.50 2.37 5.65
N ALA A 9 -10.58 1.52 4.63
CA ALA A 9 -9.66 0.39 4.50
C ALA A 9 -8.20 0.85 4.37
N GLY A 10 -7.94 1.87 3.53
CA GLY A 10 -6.60 2.45 3.40
C GLY A 10 -6.09 3.09 4.69
N LEU A 11 -6.94 3.78 5.45
CA LEU A 11 -6.54 4.37 6.73
C LEU A 11 -6.30 3.33 7.82
N LEU A 12 -7.06 2.24 7.81
CA LEU A 12 -7.08 1.25 8.88
C LEU A 12 -6.17 0.04 8.65
N HIS A 13 -5.55 -0.14 7.48
CA HIS A 13 -4.77 -1.37 7.23
C HIS A 13 -3.64 -1.58 8.25
N ASP A 14 -2.92 -0.52 8.61
CA ASP A 14 -1.77 -0.57 9.52
C ASP A 14 -2.04 -0.06 10.94
N PHE A 15 -3.29 0.21 11.31
CA PHE A 15 -3.61 0.92 12.56
C PHE A 15 -3.12 0.21 13.83
N ASP A 16 -2.88 -1.09 13.75
CA ASP A 16 -2.45 -1.94 14.86
C ASP A 16 -0.93 -2.16 14.91
N TYR A 17 -0.19 -1.75 13.87
CA TYR A 17 1.24 -2.04 13.70
C TYR A 17 2.09 -1.58 14.89
N GLU A 18 1.91 -0.33 15.34
CA GLU A 18 2.70 0.21 16.46
C GLU A 18 2.41 -0.51 17.79
N ARG A 19 1.18 -0.99 17.98
CA ARG A 19 0.74 -1.62 19.23
C ARG A 19 1.04 -3.13 19.24
N TYR A 20 0.97 -3.78 18.10
CA TYR A 20 1.06 -5.24 17.97
C TYR A 20 1.95 -5.69 16.79
N PRO A 21 3.21 -5.21 16.68
CA PRO A 21 4.03 -5.42 15.49
C PRO A 21 4.27 -6.90 15.16
N GLU A 22 4.41 -7.76 16.18
CA GLU A 22 4.67 -9.20 16.02
C GLU A 22 3.46 -10.00 15.50
N THR A 23 2.26 -9.45 15.65
CA THR A 23 1.01 -10.12 15.29
C THR A 23 0.18 -9.32 14.28
N HIS A 24 0.70 -8.19 13.82
CA HIS A 24 0.06 -7.36 12.82
C HIS A 24 -0.06 -8.13 11.50
N PRO A 25 -1.22 -8.12 10.82
CA PRO A 25 -2.44 -7.33 11.14
C PRO A 25 -3.56 -8.12 11.86
N ILE A 26 -3.24 -9.31 12.40
CA ILE A 26 -4.23 -10.24 12.97
C ILE A 26 -4.95 -9.60 14.16
N ARG A 27 -4.22 -8.94 15.07
CA ARG A 27 -4.81 -8.27 16.24
C ARG A 27 -5.70 -7.10 15.85
N GLY A 28 -5.26 -6.28 14.90
CA GLY A 28 -6.06 -5.19 14.37
C GLY A 28 -7.38 -5.67 13.78
N ALA A 29 -7.34 -6.74 12.99
CA ALA A 29 -8.54 -7.34 12.42
C ALA A 29 -9.51 -7.90 13.48
N GLU A 30 -8.99 -8.52 14.55
CA GLU A 30 -9.81 -8.95 15.71
C GLU A 30 -10.51 -7.76 16.37
N GLU A 31 -9.79 -6.65 16.61
CA GLU A 31 -10.34 -5.44 17.22
C GLU A 31 -11.40 -4.79 16.31
N LEU A 32 -11.14 -4.65 15.00
CA LEU A 32 -12.11 -4.10 14.04
C LEU A 32 -13.39 -4.93 14.00
N ARG A 33 -13.28 -6.26 14.03
CA ARG A 33 -14.45 -7.16 14.07
C ARG A 33 -15.23 -7.01 15.37
N ALA A 34 -14.56 -6.88 16.52
CA ALA A 34 -15.20 -6.62 17.81
C ALA A 34 -15.94 -5.27 17.84
N LEU A 35 -15.40 -4.26 17.16
CA LEU A 35 -16.01 -2.94 16.96
C LEU A 35 -17.11 -2.93 15.89
N ARG A 36 -17.41 -4.07 15.27
CA ARG A 36 -18.44 -4.24 14.23
C ARG A 36 -18.19 -3.45 12.96
N TYR A 37 -16.92 -3.26 12.58
CA TYR A 37 -16.60 -2.77 11.24
C TYR A 37 -17.06 -3.77 10.17
N PRO A 38 -17.37 -3.30 8.95
CA PRO A 38 -17.71 -4.18 7.83
C PRO A 38 -16.65 -5.26 7.60
N GLU A 39 -17.08 -6.51 7.37
CA GLU A 39 -16.15 -7.63 7.16
C GLU A 39 -15.26 -7.41 5.93
N SER A 40 -15.72 -6.68 4.91
CA SER A 40 -14.89 -6.30 3.76
C SER A 40 -13.67 -5.44 4.14
N ILE A 41 -13.76 -4.61 5.18
CA ILE A 41 -12.60 -3.88 5.73
C ILE A 41 -11.71 -4.88 6.46
N VAL A 42 -12.27 -5.73 7.32
CA VAL A 42 -11.51 -6.72 8.10
C VAL A 42 -10.73 -7.66 7.18
N GLU A 43 -11.34 -8.13 6.09
CA GLU A 43 -10.71 -8.96 5.06
C GLU A 43 -9.61 -8.20 4.31
N ALA A 44 -9.80 -6.91 4.00
CA ALA A 44 -8.76 -6.10 3.37
C ALA A 44 -7.57 -5.86 4.32
N VAL A 45 -7.84 -5.62 5.61
CA VAL A 45 -6.81 -5.51 6.65
C VAL A 45 -6.07 -6.83 6.84
N LEU A 46 -6.75 -7.97 6.94
CA LEU A 46 -6.04 -9.26 6.99
C LEU A 46 -5.27 -9.54 5.69
N GLY A 47 -5.88 -9.18 4.56
CA GLY A 47 -5.38 -9.46 3.23
C GLY A 47 -4.11 -8.70 2.87
N HIS A 48 -3.77 -7.57 3.49
CA HIS A 48 -2.52 -6.88 3.14
C HIS A 48 -1.28 -7.66 3.64
N GLY A 49 -1.41 -8.45 4.71
CA GLY A 49 -0.35 -9.33 5.18
C GLY A 49 -0.38 -10.70 4.50
N ASP A 50 0.60 -11.01 3.65
CA ASP A 50 0.68 -12.34 3.00
C ASP A 50 0.76 -13.51 3.99
N HIS A 51 1.34 -13.29 5.17
CA HIS A 51 1.51 -14.29 6.21
C HIS A 51 0.20 -14.69 6.91
N THR A 52 -0.88 -13.91 6.73
CA THR A 52 -2.18 -14.22 7.35
C THR A 52 -2.89 -15.38 6.64
N GLY A 53 -2.51 -15.67 5.39
CA GLY A 53 -3.17 -16.66 4.55
C GLY A 53 -4.58 -16.25 4.08
N MET A 54 -5.02 -15.01 4.34
CA MET A 54 -6.32 -14.51 3.90
C MET A 54 -6.33 -14.31 2.38
N PRO A 55 -7.21 -15.01 1.62
CA PRO A 55 -7.30 -14.79 0.17
C PRO A 55 -7.91 -13.42 -0.15
N ARG A 56 -7.26 -12.66 -1.05
CA ARG A 56 -7.76 -11.37 -1.54
C ARG A 56 -8.75 -11.55 -2.69
N THR A 57 -9.99 -11.87 -2.36
CA THR A 57 -11.05 -12.17 -3.34
C THR A 57 -11.78 -10.94 -3.85
N THR A 58 -11.73 -9.82 -3.12
CA THR A 58 -12.41 -8.56 -3.47
C THR A 58 -11.46 -7.53 -4.07
N ASP A 59 -11.99 -6.59 -4.86
CA ASP A 59 -11.19 -5.48 -5.42
C ASP A 59 -10.59 -4.60 -4.32
N LEU A 60 -11.32 -4.40 -3.21
CA LEU A 60 -10.85 -3.64 -2.06
C LEU A 60 -9.60 -4.28 -1.45
N ALA A 61 -9.65 -5.58 -1.15
CA ALA A 61 -8.53 -6.29 -0.54
C ALA A 61 -7.31 -6.35 -1.46
N ARG A 62 -7.52 -6.59 -2.77
CA ARG A 62 -6.44 -6.56 -3.77
C ARG A 62 -5.79 -5.18 -3.86
N THR A 63 -6.58 -4.12 -3.84
CA THR A 63 -6.08 -2.75 -3.97
C THR A 63 -5.33 -2.29 -2.74
N VAL A 64 -5.80 -2.60 -1.53
CA VAL A 64 -5.07 -2.28 -0.29
C VAL A 64 -3.69 -2.93 -0.33
N TYR A 65 -3.61 -4.24 -0.61
CA TYR A 65 -2.34 -4.95 -0.76
C TYR A 65 -1.44 -4.35 -1.85
N ALA A 66 -2.00 -4.01 -3.01
CA ALA A 66 -1.20 -3.48 -4.12
C ALA A 66 -0.67 -2.07 -3.84
N CYS A 67 -1.44 -1.23 -3.15
CA CYS A 67 -1.09 0.16 -2.88
C CYS A 67 -0.12 0.31 -1.69
N ASP A 68 -0.21 -0.55 -0.68
CA ASP A 68 0.56 -0.49 0.57
C ASP A 68 2.07 -0.28 0.32
N GLU A 69 2.80 -1.33 -0.04
CA GLU A 69 4.24 -1.26 -0.27
C GLU A 69 4.62 -0.35 -1.44
N MET A 70 3.76 -0.26 -2.48
CA MET A 70 4.03 0.61 -3.63
C MET A 70 4.04 2.09 -3.23
N SER A 71 3.14 2.50 -2.34
CA SER A 71 3.08 3.88 -1.85
C SER A 71 4.33 4.25 -1.06
N GLY A 72 4.75 3.39 -0.13
CA GLY A 72 5.99 3.56 0.63
C GLY A 72 7.22 3.58 -0.29
N PHE A 73 7.23 2.75 -1.32
CA PHE A 73 8.30 2.72 -2.31
C PHE A 73 8.40 4.01 -3.12
N VAL A 74 7.27 4.53 -3.64
CA VAL A 74 7.21 5.80 -4.37
C VAL A 74 7.63 6.97 -3.48
N MET A 75 7.17 7.00 -2.22
CA MET A 75 7.60 8.00 -1.25
C MET A 75 9.12 7.94 -1.00
N ALA A 76 9.69 6.74 -0.83
CA ALA A 76 11.13 6.58 -0.69
C ALA A 76 11.89 7.13 -1.91
N VAL A 77 11.34 6.99 -3.12
CA VAL A 77 11.92 7.56 -4.36
C VAL A 77 11.90 9.09 -4.30
N ALA A 78 10.83 9.70 -3.80
CA ALA A 78 10.76 11.15 -3.59
C ALA A 78 11.80 11.61 -2.55
N TYR A 79 11.91 10.92 -1.41
CA TYR A 79 12.81 11.32 -0.31
C TYR A 79 14.30 11.38 -0.67
N VAL A 80 14.74 10.58 -1.65
CA VAL A 80 16.14 10.60 -2.11
C VAL A 80 16.42 11.61 -3.21
N ARG A 81 15.41 12.35 -3.67
CA ARG A 81 15.60 13.47 -4.60
C ARG A 81 16.14 14.71 -3.87
N PRO A 82 16.94 15.57 -4.54
CA PRO A 82 17.44 16.81 -3.92
C PRO A 82 16.33 17.69 -3.35
N ASN A 83 15.24 17.83 -4.09
CA ASN A 83 14.10 18.67 -3.71
C ASN A 83 13.07 17.94 -2.85
N ARG A 84 13.27 16.64 -2.58
CA ARG A 84 12.35 15.77 -1.83
C ARG A 84 10.89 15.90 -2.26
N SER A 85 10.65 15.94 -3.57
CA SER A 85 9.32 16.20 -4.10
C SER A 85 8.76 15.08 -4.97
N LEU A 86 7.47 14.83 -4.82
CA LEU A 86 6.69 13.92 -5.70
C LEU A 86 6.55 14.47 -7.13
N ASP A 87 6.69 15.78 -7.35
CA ASP A 87 6.61 16.39 -8.68
C ASP A 87 7.77 15.94 -9.60
N GLU A 88 8.89 15.50 -9.02
CA GLU A 88 10.05 14.94 -9.74
C GLU A 88 10.04 13.40 -9.84
N VAL A 89 8.97 12.76 -9.37
CA VAL A 89 8.82 11.31 -9.44
C VAL A 89 7.97 10.95 -10.67
N ASP A 90 8.59 10.21 -11.57
CA ASP A 90 7.97 9.63 -12.75
C ASP A 90 8.11 8.09 -12.75
N LEU A 91 7.37 7.45 -13.65
CA LEU A 91 7.39 5.99 -13.82
C LEU A 91 8.83 5.46 -14.02
N ARG A 92 9.64 6.16 -14.80
CA ARG A 92 11.02 5.76 -15.10
C ARG A 92 11.90 5.78 -13.85
N ALA A 93 11.73 6.76 -12.97
CA ALA A 93 12.47 6.87 -11.73
C ALA A 93 12.17 5.70 -10.79
N VAL A 94 10.89 5.37 -10.63
CA VAL A 94 10.42 4.30 -9.77
C VAL A 94 10.87 2.94 -10.31
N THR A 95 10.58 2.64 -11.59
CA THR A 95 10.99 1.37 -12.22
C THR A 95 12.51 1.16 -12.22
N ARG A 96 13.30 2.23 -12.40
CA ARG A 96 14.77 2.16 -12.24
C ARG A 96 15.16 1.81 -10.81
N LYS A 97 14.53 2.41 -9.81
CA LYS A 97 14.80 2.15 -8.39
C LYS A 97 14.35 0.76 -7.96
N MET A 98 13.32 0.18 -8.58
CA MET A 98 12.92 -1.22 -8.31
C MET A 98 14.04 -2.22 -8.63
N LYS A 99 14.89 -1.92 -9.62
CA LYS A 99 16.06 -2.75 -9.99
C LYS A 99 17.23 -2.64 -9.00
N ASP A 100 17.26 -1.56 -8.20
CA ASP A 100 18.23 -1.38 -7.14
C ASP A 100 17.78 -2.13 -5.89
N LYS A 101 18.39 -3.31 -5.65
CA LYS A 101 18.10 -4.16 -4.48
C LYS A 101 18.54 -3.51 -3.16
N GLY A 102 19.46 -2.54 -3.21
CA GLY A 102 19.99 -1.86 -2.03
C GLY A 102 19.10 -0.72 -1.56
N PHE A 103 18.27 -0.17 -2.44
CA PHE A 103 17.35 0.91 -2.15
C PHE A 103 16.06 0.40 -1.49
N ALA A 104 15.52 1.11 -0.48
CA ALA A 104 14.29 0.72 0.23
C ALA A 104 14.20 -0.80 0.49
N ARG A 105 15.23 -1.35 1.17
CA ARG A 105 15.44 -2.81 1.32
C ARG A 105 14.31 -3.51 2.06
N GLN A 106 13.58 -2.76 2.89
CA GLN A 106 12.46 -3.27 3.67
C GLN A 106 11.24 -3.57 2.80
N VAL A 107 11.12 -2.96 1.61
CA VAL A 107 10.01 -3.14 0.67
C VAL A 107 10.28 -4.34 -0.25
N PRO A 108 9.59 -5.49 -0.08
CA PRO A 108 9.85 -6.68 -0.88
C PRO A 108 9.38 -6.49 -2.33
N ARG A 109 10.30 -6.58 -3.30
CA ARG A 109 9.96 -6.38 -4.73
C ARG A 109 8.92 -7.36 -5.26
N GLY A 110 8.87 -8.56 -4.69
CA GLY A 110 7.85 -9.55 -5.05
C GLY A 110 6.44 -9.07 -4.73
N GLN A 111 6.25 -8.34 -3.62
CA GLN A 111 4.94 -7.80 -3.23
C GLN A 111 4.50 -6.69 -4.18
N LEU A 112 5.42 -5.82 -4.62
CA LEU A 112 5.13 -4.78 -5.63
C LEU A 112 4.59 -5.38 -6.94
N THR A 113 5.24 -6.43 -7.45
CA THR A 113 4.80 -7.11 -8.69
C THR A 113 3.49 -7.86 -8.47
N LYS A 114 3.40 -8.64 -7.38
CA LYS A 114 2.21 -9.43 -7.04
C LYS A 114 0.97 -8.56 -6.86
N GLY A 115 1.11 -7.37 -6.27
CA GLY A 115 -0.01 -6.43 -6.13
C GLY A 115 -0.60 -6.01 -7.47
N ALA A 116 0.24 -5.65 -8.45
CA ALA A 116 -0.21 -5.32 -9.79
C ALA A 116 -0.83 -6.53 -10.51
N GLU A 117 -0.22 -7.71 -10.39
CA GLU A 117 -0.72 -8.96 -10.97
C GLU A 117 -2.11 -9.33 -10.43
N GLU A 118 -2.32 -9.26 -9.12
CA GLU A 118 -3.61 -9.57 -8.51
C GLU A 118 -4.68 -8.55 -8.90
N LEU A 119 -4.32 -7.27 -9.03
CA LEU A 119 -5.21 -6.25 -9.60
C LEU A 119 -5.55 -6.48 -11.08
N GLY A 120 -4.79 -7.31 -11.78
CA GLY A 120 -4.99 -7.57 -13.21
C GLY A 120 -4.57 -6.40 -14.10
N VAL A 121 -3.64 -5.56 -13.63
CA VAL A 121 -3.13 -4.40 -14.38
C VAL A 121 -1.62 -4.56 -14.64
N PRO A 122 -1.08 -3.96 -15.72
CA PRO A 122 0.37 -3.89 -15.91
C PRO A 122 1.05 -3.18 -14.74
N LEU A 123 2.21 -3.68 -14.32
CA LEU A 123 2.98 -3.08 -13.22
C LEU A 123 3.27 -1.59 -13.46
N ASP A 124 3.61 -1.22 -14.69
CA ASP A 124 3.88 0.18 -15.06
C ASP A 124 2.65 1.07 -14.91
N GLU A 125 1.46 0.54 -15.18
CA GLU A 125 0.19 1.24 -14.99
C GLU A 125 -0.10 1.43 -13.49
N HIS A 126 0.09 0.39 -12.69
CA HIS A 126 -0.08 0.48 -11.23
C HIS A 126 0.88 1.50 -10.61
N VAL A 127 2.15 1.48 -10.99
CA VAL A 127 3.15 2.47 -10.54
C VAL A 127 2.70 3.88 -10.91
N ALA A 128 2.24 4.10 -12.15
CA ALA A 128 1.75 5.41 -12.58
C ALA A 128 0.52 5.86 -11.75
N ASN A 129 -0.43 4.96 -11.50
CA ASN A 129 -1.61 5.25 -10.68
C ASN A 129 -1.24 5.67 -9.25
N VAL A 130 -0.28 4.98 -8.62
CA VAL A 130 0.17 5.31 -7.25
C VAL A 130 0.92 6.65 -7.22
N ILE A 131 1.76 6.94 -8.22
CA ILE A 131 2.44 8.24 -8.33
C ILE A 131 1.41 9.38 -8.41
N GLU A 132 0.46 9.28 -9.34
CA GLU A 132 -0.53 10.33 -9.53
C GLU A 132 -1.47 10.46 -8.33
N GLY A 133 -1.84 9.35 -7.69
CA GLY A 133 -2.59 9.33 -6.44
C GLY A 133 -1.88 10.09 -5.32
N LEU A 134 -0.60 9.79 -5.08
CA LEU A 134 0.19 10.47 -4.03
C LEU A 134 0.40 11.96 -4.34
N LYS A 135 0.56 12.34 -5.62
CA LYS A 135 0.67 13.76 -6.01
C LYS A 135 -0.56 14.56 -5.60
N THR A 136 -1.75 13.98 -5.56
CA THR A 136 -2.97 14.70 -5.15
C THR A 136 -2.93 15.17 -3.68
N VAL A 137 -2.12 14.50 -2.84
CA VAL A 137 -1.99 14.78 -1.39
C VAL A 137 -0.57 15.17 -0.99
N ARG A 138 0.31 15.50 -1.96
CA ARG A 138 1.75 15.73 -1.73
C ARG A 138 2.06 16.76 -0.64
N HIS A 139 1.29 17.84 -0.58
CA HIS A 139 1.43 18.87 0.44
C HIS A 139 1.16 18.35 1.86
N ASP A 140 0.19 17.44 2.03
CA ASP A 140 -0.11 16.81 3.31
C ASP A 140 0.97 15.80 3.72
N LEU A 141 1.68 15.23 2.73
CA LEU A 141 2.82 14.33 2.93
C LEU A 141 4.14 15.06 3.16
N GLY A 142 4.19 16.39 3.00
CA GLY A 142 5.43 17.17 3.06
C GLY A 142 6.38 16.90 1.88
N LEU A 143 5.83 16.48 0.73
CA LEU A 143 6.53 16.14 -0.52
C LEU A 143 5.98 16.93 -1.73
#